data_AF-A0A849YVF2-F1
#
_entry.id   AF-A0A849YVF2-F1
#
_cell.length_a   1.000
_cell.length_b   1.000
_cell.length_c   1.000
_cell.angle_alpha   90.00
_cell.angle_beta   90.00
_cell.angle_gamma   90.00
#
_symmetry.space_group_name_H-M   'P 1'
#
loop_
_entity.id
_entity.type
_entity.pdbx_description
1 polymer ?
#
loop_
_entity_poly.entity_id
_entity_poly.type
_entity_poly.pdbx_seq_one_letter_code
_entity_poly.pdbx_strand_id
1 'polypeptide(L)'
;SVGEAPPPDVEVKNIGMHIGGGPNDAVTKGPIKRSVDPHMTELGACFAKAEDQEKGGDVSVDLRIEAAGGKAELKKYKSAIAGAAFRGCVETVFRTIEFEKPKTGATVVSYSLRFTPKKK
;
A
#
# COMPACT_ATOMS: atom_id res chain seq x y z
N SER A 1 16.01 -6.58 26.76
CA SER A 1 14.80 -7.14 26.14
C SER A 1 13.69 -6.12 26.25
N VAL A 2 13.33 -5.46 25.15
CA VAL A 2 12.15 -4.58 25.12
C VAL A 2 11.05 -5.42 24.49
N GLY A 3 9.99 -5.69 25.26
CA GLY A 3 8.82 -6.43 24.79
C GLY A 3 8.12 -5.63 23.72
N GLU A 4 8.21 -6.10 22.47
CA GLU A 4 7.41 -5.59 21.37
C GLU A 4 5.96 -6.01 21.63
N ALA A 5 5.06 -5.03 21.72
CA ALA A 5 3.63 -5.33 21.84
C ALA A 5 3.21 -6.23 20.65
N PRO A 6 2.31 -7.20 20.85
CA PRO A 6 1.88 -8.06 19.76
C PRO A 6 1.31 -7.19 18.63
N PRO A 7 1.59 -7.54 17.35
CA PRO A 7 1.12 -6.77 16.23
C PRO A 7 -0.42 -6.64 16.29
N PRO A 8 -0.98 -5.50 15.87
CA PRO A 8 -2.42 -5.31 15.86
C PRO A 8 -3.07 -6.38 14.97
N ASP A 9 -4.18 -6.95 15.45
CA ASP A 9 -4.95 -7.91 14.67
C ASP A 9 -5.77 -7.17 13.61
N VAL A 10 -5.14 -6.89 12.47
CA VAL A 10 -5.73 -6.17 11.33
C VAL A 10 -5.59 -7.00 10.07
N GLU A 11 -6.69 -7.10 9.31
CA GLU A 11 -6.66 -7.62 7.96
C GLU A 11 -6.38 -6.50 6.96
N VAL A 12 -5.45 -6.71 6.04
CA VAL A 12 -5.16 -5.79 4.93
C VAL A 12 -5.48 -6.47 3.61
N LYS A 13 -6.31 -5.83 2.78
CA LYS A 13 -6.69 -6.32 1.45
C LYS A 13 -6.48 -5.27 0.39
N ASN A 14 -5.94 -5.65 -0.76
CA ASN A 14 -6.05 -4.84 -1.97
C ASN A 14 -7.50 -4.87 -2.46
N ILE A 15 -8.13 -3.70 -2.51
CA ILE A 15 -9.53 -3.53 -2.96
C ILE A 15 -9.65 -2.84 -4.31
N GLY A 16 -8.53 -2.38 -4.88
CA GLY A 16 -8.54 -1.69 -6.15
C GLY A 16 -7.14 -1.37 -6.64
N MET A 17 -7.01 -1.38 -7.96
CA MET A 17 -5.83 -0.89 -8.65
C MET A 17 -6.28 -0.29 -9.97
N HIS A 18 -5.83 0.92 -10.27
CA HIS A 18 -6.12 1.61 -11.53
C HIS A 18 -4.82 2.09 -12.17
N ILE A 19 -4.62 1.76 -13.45
CA ILE A 19 -3.49 2.21 -14.25
C ILE A 19 -3.94 3.37 -15.13
N GLY A 20 -3.33 4.53 -14.95
CA GLY A 20 -3.68 5.75 -15.69
C GLY A 20 -3.28 5.66 -17.16
N GLY A 21 -4.21 5.91 -18.07
CA GLY A 21 -3.95 5.97 -19.52
C GLY A 21 -3.62 4.64 -20.19
N GLY A 22 -3.70 3.52 -19.46
CA GLY A 22 -3.39 2.18 -19.97
C GLY A 22 -4.49 1.15 -19.69
N PRO A 23 -4.32 -0.08 -20.19
CA PRO A 23 -5.24 -1.18 -19.92
C PRO A 23 -5.34 -1.49 -18.41
N ASN A 24 -6.55 -1.79 -17.96
CA ASN A 24 -6.84 -2.09 -16.55
C ASN A 24 -7.14 -3.58 -16.31
N ASP A 25 -6.61 -4.44 -17.18
CA ASP A 25 -6.73 -5.90 -17.12
C ASP A 25 -5.71 -6.55 -16.17
N ALA A 26 -5.90 -7.84 -15.90
CA ALA A 26 -5.08 -8.61 -14.96
C ALA A 26 -3.62 -8.77 -15.41
N VAL A 27 -3.35 -8.87 -16.72
CA VAL A 27 -1.99 -9.05 -17.25
C VAL A 27 -1.18 -7.78 -17.04
N THR A 28 -1.77 -6.62 -17.33
CA THR A 28 -1.12 -5.31 -17.16
C THR A 28 -0.89 -4.98 -15.68
N LYS A 29 -1.83 -5.36 -14.81
CA LYS A 29 -1.77 -5.17 -13.35
C LYS A 29 -0.83 -6.14 -12.61
N GLY A 30 -0.56 -7.30 -13.21
CA GLY A 30 0.18 -8.40 -12.59
C GLY A 30 1.53 -8.01 -11.97
N PRO A 31 2.44 -7.32 -12.69
CA PRO A 31 3.74 -6.91 -12.15
C PRO A 31 3.64 -6.03 -10.90
N ILE A 32 2.72 -5.06 -10.92
CA ILE A 32 2.51 -4.16 -9.77
C ILE A 32 1.96 -4.94 -8.58
N LYS A 33 0.97 -5.81 -8.81
CA LYS A 33 0.40 -6.66 -7.76
C LYS A 33 1.47 -7.55 -7.10
N ARG A 34 2.28 -8.25 -7.90
CA ARG A 34 3.37 -9.10 -7.39
C ARG A 34 4.43 -8.33 -6.60
N SER A 35 4.65 -7.06 -6.93
CA SER A 35 5.59 -6.21 -6.20
C SER A 35 5.04 -5.80 -4.83
N VAL A 36 3.73 -5.58 -4.70
CA VAL A 36 3.10 -5.12 -3.43
C VAL A 36 2.73 -6.27 -2.51
N ASP A 37 2.26 -7.41 -3.05
CA ASP A 37 1.73 -8.53 -2.26
C ASP A 37 2.67 -9.02 -1.12
N PRO A 38 4.01 -9.08 -1.29
CA PRO A 38 4.93 -9.48 -0.21
C PRO A 38 4.92 -8.53 1.00
N HIS A 39 4.47 -7.29 0.83
CA HIS A 39 4.53 -6.24 1.85
C HIS A 39 3.22 -6.07 2.62
N MET A 40 2.19 -6.90 2.38
CA MET A 40 0.88 -6.77 3.05
C MET A 40 0.97 -6.87 4.58
N THR A 41 1.86 -7.72 5.10
CA THR A 41 2.10 -7.84 6.54
C THR A 41 2.74 -6.58 7.12
N GLU A 42 3.72 -6.01 6.40
CA GLU A 42 4.41 -4.77 6.81
C GLU A 42 3.43 -3.57 6.79
N LEU A 43 2.59 -3.49 5.75
CA LEU A 43 1.49 -2.53 5.68
C LEU A 43 0.54 -2.69 6.87
N GLY A 44 0.17 -3.91 7.22
CA GLY A 44 -0.64 -4.20 8.41
C GLY A 44 0.01 -3.74 9.71
N ALA A 45 1.32 -3.93 9.86
CA ALA A 45 2.07 -3.49 11.04
C ALA A 45 2.03 -1.95 11.22
N CYS A 46 1.91 -1.18 10.13
CA CYS A 46 1.73 0.27 10.23
C CYS A 46 0.49 0.67 11.02
N PHE A 47 -0.56 -0.16 11.05
CA PHE A 47 -1.79 0.10 11.79
C PHE A 47 -1.57 0.23 13.31
N ALA A 48 -0.43 -0.25 13.83
CA ALA A 48 -0.02 -0.04 15.22
C ALA A 48 0.17 1.46 15.57
N LYS A 49 0.31 2.30 14.54
CA LYS A 49 0.61 3.73 14.63
C LYS A 49 -0.61 4.60 14.28
N ALA A 50 -1.78 3.99 14.08
CA ALA A 50 -3.03 4.71 13.87
C ALA A 50 -3.48 5.39 15.18
N GLU A 51 -4.12 6.54 15.09
CA GLU A 51 -4.65 7.26 16.27
C GLU A 51 -5.80 6.52 16.94
N ASP A 52 -6.57 5.76 16.16
CA ASP A 52 -7.67 4.93 16.63
C ASP A 52 -7.61 3.56 15.94
N GLN A 53 -7.17 2.55 16.69
CA GLN A 53 -6.98 1.19 16.18
C GLN A 53 -8.27 0.37 16.16
N GLU A 54 -9.38 0.91 16.66
CA GLU A 54 -10.71 0.30 16.55
C GLU A 54 -11.39 0.69 15.23
N LYS A 55 -10.92 1.77 14.59
CA LYS A 55 -11.43 2.26 13.31
C LYS A 55 -10.54 1.85 12.14
N GLY A 56 -11.03 0.88 11.38
CA GLY A 56 -10.49 0.55 10.06
C GLY A 56 -10.76 1.64 9.02
N GLY A 57 -10.27 1.41 7.80
CA GLY A 57 -10.51 2.35 6.71
C GLY A 57 -9.74 2.02 5.45
N ASP A 58 -9.98 2.84 4.43
CA ASP A 58 -9.31 2.74 3.14
C ASP A 58 -8.10 3.67 3.07
N VAL A 59 -7.03 3.16 2.48
CA VAL A 59 -5.84 3.92 2.07
C VAL A 59 -5.72 3.81 0.55
N SER A 60 -5.54 4.94 -0.13
CA SER A 60 -5.20 4.97 -1.55
C SER A 60 -3.90 5.74 -1.76
N VAL A 61 -2.99 5.16 -2.54
CA VAL A 61 -1.75 5.80 -2.96
C VAL A 61 -1.71 5.91 -4.49
N ASP A 62 -1.21 7.03 -4.99
CA ASP A 62 -0.84 7.15 -6.41
C ASP A 62 0.68 7.08 -6.52
N LEU A 63 1.16 6.13 -7.31
CA LEU A 63 2.58 5.81 -7.49
C LEU A 63 2.95 6.00 -8.95
N ARG A 64 4.03 6.72 -9.21
CA ARG A 64 4.67 6.74 -10.53
C ARG A 64 5.80 5.70 -10.54
N ILE A 65 5.68 4.72 -11.42
CA ILE A 65 6.68 3.67 -11.65
C ILE A 65 7.31 3.93 -13.01
N GLU A 66 8.63 4.05 -13.07
CA GLU A 66 9.34 4.27 -14.33
C GLU A 66 9.36 3.01 -15.20
N ALA A 67 9.64 3.19 -16.50
CA ALA A 67 9.59 2.09 -17.47
C ALA A 67 10.57 0.94 -17.19
N ALA A 68 11.60 1.17 -16.36
CA ALA A 68 12.54 0.15 -15.91
C ALA A 68 12.06 -0.63 -14.67
N GLY A 69 11.00 -0.19 -14.01
CA GLY A 69 10.66 -0.62 -12.65
C GLY A 69 11.49 0.11 -11.59
N GLY A 70 11.71 -0.55 -10.46
CA GLY A 70 12.44 -0.03 -9.31
C GLY A 70 11.56 0.73 -8.32
N LYS A 71 12.15 1.63 -7.52
CA LYS A 71 11.41 2.41 -6.53
C LYS A 71 10.44 3.39 -7.17
N ALA A 72 9.19 3.34 -6.72
CA ALA A 72 8.17 4.26 -7.18
C ALA A 72 8.29 5.65 -6.52
N GLU A 73 7.89 6.68 -7.26
CA GLU A 73 7.63 8.00 -6.70
C GLU A 73 6.19 8.08 -6.19
N LEU A 74 5.99 8.34 -4.91
CA LEU A 74 4.67 8.59 -4.34
C LEU A 74 4.18 9.99 -4.75
N LYS A 75 3.12 10.02 -5.57
CA LYS A 75 2.48 11.25 -6.08
C LYS A 75 1.34 11.73 -5.20
N LYS A 76 0.58 10.80 -4.61
CA LYS A 76 -0.59 11.12 -3.79
C LYS A 76 -0.77 10.08 -2.70
N TYR A 77 -1.28 10.53 -1.56
CA TYR A 77 -1.73 9.70 -0.45
C TYR A 77 -3.09 10.20 0.03
N LYS A 78 -4.03 9.29 0.21
CA LYS A 78 -5.34 9.54 0.82
C LYS A 78 -5.63 8.41 1.79
N SER A 79 -6.12 8.73 2.98
CA SER A 79 -6.50 7.72 3.97
C SER A 79 -7.74 8.17 4.75
N ALA A 80 -8.58 7.19 5.10
CA ALA A 80 -9.66 7.34 6.07
C ALA A 80 -9.20 7.03 7.52
N ILE A 81 -7.94 6.62 7.72
CA ILE A 81 -7.35 6.27 9.01
C ILE A 81 -6.49 7.45 9.46
N ALA A 82 -6.74 7.91 10.68
CA ALA A 82 -6.06 9.05 11.26
C ALA A 82 -4.70 8.66 11.88
N GLY A 83 -3.79 9.62 11.97
CA GLY A 83 -2.44 9.45 12.52
C GLY A 83 -1.31 9.72 11.53
N ALA A 84 -0.49 10.73 11.85
CA ALA A 84 0.69 11.07 11.05
C ALA A 84 1.75 9.94 11.05
N ALA A 85 1.90 9.22 12.17
CA ALA A 85 2.81 8.09 12.27
C ALA A 85 2.34 6.88 11.44
N PHE A 86 1.03 6.62 11.39
CA PHE A 86 0.43 5.63 10.47
C PHE A 86 0.72 5.99 9.02
N ARG A 87 0.39 7.23 8.63
CA ARG A 87 0.64 7.75 7.28
C ARG A 87 2.11 7.58 6.89
N GLY A 88 3.03 8.09 7.71
CA GLY A 88 4.47 8.05 7.41
C GLY A 88 5.00 6.62 7.27
N CYS A 89 4.47 5.67 8.07
CA CYS A 89 4.80 4.25 7.94
C CYS A 89 4.36 3.70 6.58
N VAL A 90 3.09 3.88 6.19
CA VAL A 90 2.58 3.37 4.91
C VAL A 90 3.31 3.99 3.71
N GLU A 91 3.55 5.31 3.74
CA GLU A 91 4.31 6.00 2.70
C GLU A 91 5.74 5.44 2.59
N THR A 92 6.38 5.09 3.71
CA THR A 92 7.71 4.48 3.73
C THR A 92 7.70 3.12 3.08
N VAL A 93 6.76 2.23 3.45
CA VAL A 93 6.66 0.89 2.84
C VAL A 93 6.60 1.01 1.32
N PHE A 94 5.65 1.78 0.78
CA PHE A 94 5.51 1.94 -0.68
C PHE A 94 6.74 2.53 -1.37
N ARG A 95 7.48 3.44 -0.72
CA ARG A 95 8.72 4.02 -1.27
C ARG A 95 9.90 3.03 -1.27
N THR A 96 9.84 1.97 -0.46
CA THR A 96 10.89 0.95 -0.39
C THR A 96 10.66 -0.25 -1.30
N ILE A 97 9.43 -0.44 -1.80
CA ILE A 97 9.11 -1.52 -2.74
C ILE A 97 9.90 -1.34 -4.03
N GLU A 98 10.59 -2.39 -4.44
CA GLU A 98 11.21 -2.50 -5.76
C GLU A 98 10.17 -3.06 -6.73
N PHE A 99 9.60 -2.20 -7.58
CA PHE A 99 8.55 -2.62 -8.51
C PHE A 99 9.14 -3.34 -9.73
N GLU A 100 8.50 -4.44 -10.13
CA GLU A 100 8.73 -5.03 -11.44
C GLU A 100 8.46 -4.00 -12.55
N LYS A 101 9.17 -4.17 -13.68
CA LYS A 101 8.94 -3.37 -14.89
C LYS A 101 7.45 -3.43 -15.33
N PRO A 102 6.78 -2.28 -15.47
CA PRO A 102 5.42 -2.23 -16.02
C PRO A 102 5.38 -2.67 -17.49
N LYS A 103 4.23 -3.20 -17.93
CA LYS A 103 4.05 -3.68 -19.31
C LYS A 103 3.95 -2.58 -20.36
N THR A 104 3.48 -1.39 -19.98
CA THR A 104 3.14 -0.29 -20.90
C THR A 104 4.15 0.86 -20.90
N GLY A 105 5.29 0.70 -20.22
CA GLY A 105 6.25 1.79 -19.98
C GLY A 105 6.01 2.50 -18.65
N ALA A 106 6.54 3.71 -18.51
CA ALA A 106 6.36 4.49 -17.29
C ALA A 106 4.87 4.75 -17.05
N THR A 107 4.39 4.49 -15.83
CA THR A 107 2.96 4.51 -15.53
C THR A 107 2.66 5.11 -14.16
N VAL A 108 1.49 5.73 -14.04
CA VAL A 108 0.91 6.10 -12.74
C VAL A 108 -0.14 5.05 -12.36
N VAL A 109 -0.02 4.52 -11.16
CA VAL A 109 -0.95 3.54 -10.60
C VAL A 109 -1.60 4.11 -9.35
N SER A 110 -2.92 4.07 -9.28
CA SER A 110 -3.66 4.26 -8.04
C SER A 110 -3.89 2.89 -7.40
N TYR A 111 -3.40 2.66 -6.18
CA TYR A 111 -3.49 1.40 -5.45
C TYR A 111 -4.25 1.60 -4.15
N SER A 112 -5.31 0.82 -3.94
CA SER A 112 -6.22 0.96 -2.80
C SER A 112 -6.18 -0.26 -1.88
N LEU A 113 -6.05 -0.01 -0.59
CA LEU A 113 -6.00 -0.98 0.49
C LEU A 113 -7.13 -0.74 1.48
N ARG A 114 -7.76 -1.81 1.96
CA ARG A 114 -8.70 -1.82 3.08
C ARG A 114 -7.99 -2.38 4.31
N PHE A 115 -8.03 -1.65 5.41
CA PHE A 115 -7.63 -2.12 6.73
C PHE A 115 -8.88 -2.43 7.55
N THR A 116 -9.00 -3.67 8.02
CA THR A 116 -10.12 -4.12 8.84
C THR A 116 -9.58 -4.66 10.17
N PRO A 117 -9.70 -3.89 11.27
CA PRO A 117 -9.39 -4.41 12.60
C PRO A 117 -10.28 -5.60 12.90
N LYS A 118 -9.70 -6.69 13.37
CA LYS A 118 -10.49 -7.80 13.90
C LYS A 118 -10.92 -7.40 15.31
N LYS A 119 -12.23 -7.54 15.58
CA LYS A 119 -12.74 -7.36 16.94
C LYS A 119 -12.00 -8.34 17.86
N LYS A 120 -11.42 -7.82 18.94
CA LYS A 120 -10.97 -8.65 20.05
C LYS A 120 -12.17 -9.21 20.81
#